data_AF-A0AAW4XA47-F1
#
_entry.id   AF-A0AAW4XA47-F1
#
_cell.length_a   1.000
_cell.length_b   1.000
_cell.length_c   1.000
_cell.angle_alpha   90.00
_cell.angle_beta   90.00
_cell.angle_gamma   90.00
#
_symmetry.space_group_name_H-M   'P 1'
#
loop_
_entity.id
_entity.type
_entity.pdbx_description
1 polymer ?
#
loop_
_entity_poly.entity_id
_entity_poly.type
_entity_poly.pdbx_seq_one_letter_code
_entity_poly.pdbx_strand_id
1 'polypeptide(L)'
;MSLNLADLFEAIVDAVPTRTALVDGDKRPTYCELDADANRLARHFVRAGVRPGEHVGLYMRNGNEFVRALLACLKIRAVPINIDFRYADAELAYLIGNVELAAMVLDGDLAGHAAAVLPRTPTVRHVVTVGEACDVAWKDVTVVDVDEATSGESAERGFAARSGDDLLIVYTAGAVGLPKAVMWRNEDFFHAALSGGSPFGAHHADGATVVSVVSSIPQMTWMLTGPFVHGAALQSMFSAFCLGATQVSMHGFDPVEALTLVERERVMTMTVVGDAGARALADAIAVYGSEFDLSSLFVVGSGGALFSHPVREHLTALLPNVIVRDNFGSSESGMDGEVTVGEDGTVRLTPTPAVRVVDEQLRPIEPGSGAVGYVARSGHVPLGYWGDPVKTAATFPVVDGVRVSILGDMARVEGDGTIILLGRRGSVSGGVGGRGRRPSNGRGVQAPRGAAEANVAHVSPV
;
A
#
# COMPACT_ATOMS: atom_id res chain seq x y z
N MET A 1 -15.96 8.10 17.92
CA MET A 1 -15.74 7.25 16.73
C MET A 1 -14.51 6.40 16.99
N SER A 2 -14.52 5.11 16.68
CA SER A 2 -13.28 4.31 16.80
C SER A 2 -12.34 4.67 15.63
N LEU A 3 -11.02 4.46 15.79
CA LEU A 3 -10.06 4.64 14.68
C LEU A 3 -10.02 3.41 13.76
N ASN A 4 -11.14 2.71 13.60
CA ASN A 4 -11.33 1.70 12.56
C ASN A 4 -11.49 2.39 11.19
N LEU A 5 -10.88 1.82 10.14
CA LEU A 5 -10.90 2.40 8.80
C LEU A 5 -12.31 2.50 8.20
N ALA A 6 -13.22 1.57 8.52
CA ALA A 6 -14.62 1.65 8.10
C ALA A 6 -15.39 2.75 8.84
N ASP A 7 -15.14 2.95 10.14
CA ASP A 7 -15.75 4.05 10.92
C ASP A 7 -15.30 5.41 10.36
N LEU A 8 -14.00 5.55 10.08
CA LEU A 8 -13.45 6.77 9.51
C LEU A 8 -14.04 7.04 8.12
N PHE A 9 -14.10 6.02 7.26
CA PHE A 9 -14.73 6.14 5.93
C PHE A 9 -16.21 6.54 6.03
N GLU A 10 -17.00 5.89 6.87
CA GLU A 10 -18.42 6.20 7.07
C GLU A 10 -18.64 7.65 7.55
N ALA A 11 -17.78 8.15 8.43
CA ALA A 11 -17.87 9.55 8.88
C ALA A 11 -17.45 10.56 7.80
N ILE A 12 -16.50 10.19 6.92
CA ILE A 12 -16.17 10.99 5.73
C ILE A 12 -17.36 11.00 4.75
N VAL A 13 -18.01 9.84 4.53
CA VAL A 13 -19.22 9.76 3.69
C VAL A 13 -20.30 10.70 4.22
N ASP A 14 -20.50 10.77 5.53
CA ASP A 14 -21.50 11.68 6.12
C ASP A 14 -21.15 13.17 5.91
N ALA A 15 -19.86 13.49 5.86
CA ALA A 15 -19.36 14.85 5.68
C ALA A 15 -19.35 15.32 4.21
N VAL A 16 -19.18 14.40 3.25
CA VAL A 16 -19.07 14.70 1.81
C VAL A 16 -19.82 13.70 0.91
N PRO A 17 -21.12 13.40 1.17
CA PRO A 17 -21.81 12.25 0.59
C PRO A 17 -21.91 12.27 -0.94
N THR A 18 -22.08 13.46 -1.52
CA THR A 18 -22.31 13.65 -2.96
C THR A 18 -21.03 13.83 -3.76
N ARG A 19 -19.85 13.86 -3.14
CA ARG A 19 -18.59 13.90 -3.90
C ARG A 19 -18.41 12.56 -4.62
N THR A 20 -17.87 12.59 -5.83
CA THR A 20 -17.40 11.38 -6.50
C THR A 20 -16.27 10.76 -5.68
N ALA A 21 -16.40 9.48 -5.33
CA ALA A 21 -15.39 8.76 -4.57
C ALA A 21 -14.38 8.09 -5.50
N LEU A 22 -14.88 7.38 -6.51
CA LEU A 22 -14.05 6.59 -7.42
C LEU A 22 -14.40 6.91 -8.88
N VAL A 23 -13.41 6.77 -9.75
CA VAL A 23 -13.55 6.79 -11.20
C VAL A 23 -12.75 5.62 -11.77
N ASP A 24 -13.45 4.71 -12.42
CA ASP A 24 -12.88 3.56 -13.13
C ASP A 24 -13.68 3.33 -14.42
N GLY A 25 -13.06 3.59 -15.56
CA GLY A 25 -13.76 3.72 -16.85
C GLY A 25 -14.90 4.74 -16.78
N ASP A 26 -16.12 4.28 -17.04
CA ASP A 26 -17.35 5.09 -16.98
C ASP A 26 -18.04 5.08 -15.62
N LYS A 27 -17.62 4.21 -14.69
CA LYS A 27 -18.26 4.06 -13.37
C LYS A 27 -17.74 5.14 -12.41
N ARG A 28 -18.68 5.89 -11.81
CA ARG A 28 -18.38 7.09 -11.00
C ARG A 28 -19.18 7.15 -9.70
N PRO A 29 -19.10 6.13 -8.81
CA PRO A 29 -19.87 6.16 -7.57
C PRO A 29 -19.45 7.34 -6.71
N THR A 30 -20.45 8.01 -6.14
CA THR A 30 -20.27 8.96 -5.04
C THR A 30 -19.88 8.25 -3.74
N TYR A 31 -19.43 9.01 -2.74
CA TYR A 31 -19.13 8.45 -1.42
C TYR A 31 -20.33 7.72 -0.81
N CYS A 32 -21.55 8.26 -0.93
CA CYS A 32 -22.74 7.60 -0.38
C CYS A 32 -23.15 6.35 -1.17
N GLU A 33 -22.96 6.33 -2.49
CA GLU A 33 -23.22 5.15 -3.32
C GLU A 33 -22.22 4.03 -3.03
N LEU A 34 -20.92 4.36 -2.96
CA LEU A 34 -19.87 3.41 -2.60
C LEU A 34 -20.13 2.80 -1.20
N ASP A 35 -20.54 3.62 -0.24
CA ASP A 35 -20.88 3.16 1.11
C ASP A 35 -22.08 2.22 1.11
N ALA A 36 -23.15 2.57 0.38
CA ALA A 36 -24.35 1.75 0.23
C ALA A 36 -24.03 0.39 -0.40
N ASP A 37 -23.21 0.37 -1.46
CA ASP A 37 -22.83 -0.86 -2.15
C ASP A 37 -21.90 -1.74 -1.30
N ALA A 38 -20.96 -1.13 -0.57
CA ALA A 38 -20.14 -1.84 0.41
C ALA A 38 -21.00 -2.42 1.55
N ASN A 39 -22.05 -1.72 1.99
CA ASN A 39 -22.98 -2.23 3.00
C ASN A 39 -23.76 -3.45 2.49
N ARG A 40 -24.18 -3.48 1.22
CA ARG A 40 -24.86 -4.66 0.62
C ARG A 40 -23.93 -5.87 0.60
N LEU A 41 -22.70 -5.69 0.12
CA LEU A 41 -21.73 -6.79 0.06
C LEU A 41 -21.32 -7.26 1.47
N ALA A 42 -21.19 -6.36 2.43
CA ALA A 42 -20.95 -6.69 3.83
C ALA A 42 -22.06 -7.58 4.42
N ARG A 43 -23.33 -7.27 4.15
CA ARG A 43 -24.47 -8.10 4.59
C ARG A 43 -24.43 -9.48 3.96
N HIS A 44 -24.13 -9.55 2.66
CA HIS A 44 -23.96 -10.81 1.98
C HIS A 44 -22.88 -11.67 2.65
N PHE A 45 -21.72 -11.10 2.99
CA PHE A 45 -20.68 -11.84 3.72
C PHE A 45 -21.14 -12.33 5.10
N VAL A 46 -21.88 -11.50 5.86
CA VAL A 46 -22.46 -11.93 7.14
C VAL A 46 -23.43 -13.10 6.94
N ARG A 47 -24.28 -13.04 5.90
CA ARG A 47 -25.22 -14.11 5.55
C ARG A 47 -24.52 -15.39 5.08
N ALA A 48 -23.41 -15.24 4.35
CA ALA A 48 -22.51 -16.32 3.97
C ALA A 48 -21.71 -16.90 5.16
N GLY A 49 -21.84 -16.30 6.36
CA GLY A 49 -21.26 -16.80 7.59
C GLY A 49 -19.81 -16.36 7.83
N VAL A 50 -19.33 -15.31 7.16
CA VAL A 50 -18.03 -14.68 7.46
C VAL A 50 -18.13 -14.00 8.83
N ARG A 51 -17.17 -14.29 9.71
CA ARG A 51 -17.13 -13.81 11.10
C ARG A 51 -16.07 -12.73 11.30
N PRO A 52 -16.20 -11.89 12.34
CA PRO A 52 -15.14 -10.98 12.77
C PRO A 52 -13.81 -11.73 12.95
N GLY A 53 -12.73 -11.19 12.39
CA GLY A 53 -11.39 -11.77 12.41
C GLY A 53 -11.11 -12.85 11.36
N GLU A 54 -12.11 -13.34 10.62
CA GLU A 54 -11.86 -14.23 9.48
C GLU A 54 -11.31 -13.45 8.27
N HIS A 55 -10.51 -14.13 7.46
CA HIS A 55 -9.83 -13.53 6.32
C HIS A 55 -10.64 -13.68 5.03
N VAL A 56 -10.72 -12.59 4.26
CA VAL A 56 -11.39 -12.56 2.95
C VAL A 56 -10.37 -12.14 1.88
N GLY A 57 -10.12 -13.02 0.92
CA GLY A 57 -9.19 -12.75 -0.18
C GLY A 57 -9.78 -11.78 -1.20
N LEU A 58 -9.00 -10.78 -1.58
CA LEU A 58 -9.28 -9.87 -2.69
C LEU A 58 -8.33 -10.23 -3.83
N TYR A 59 -8.79 -11.12 -4.71
CA TYR A 59 -8.04 -11.61 -5.87
C TYR A 59 -8.55 -10.93 -7.15
N MET A 60 -8.31 -9.62 -7.21
CA MET A 60 -8.83 -8.74 -8.25
C MET A 60 -7.75 -7.74 -8.67
N ARG A 61 -7.96 -7.13 -9.82
CA ARG A 61 -7.20 -5.97 -10.29
C ARG A 61 -7.78 -4.68 -9.71
N ASN A 62 -7.22 -3.56 -10.15
CA ASN A 62 -7.75 -2.25 -9.78
C ASN A 62 -9.16 -2.07 -10.33
N GLY A 63 -10.06 -1.57 -9.48
CA GLY A 63 -11.41 -1.20 -9.88
C GLY A 63 -12.29 -0.88 -8.67
N ASN A 64 -13.50 -0.41 -8.96
CA ASN A 64 -14.46 -0.02 -7.91
C ASN A 64 -14.83 -1.20 -7.00
N GLU A 65 -14.91 -2.40 -7.56
CA GLU A 65 -15.29 -3.62 -6.87
C GLU A 65 -14.23 -4.07 -5.86
N PHE A 66 -12.95 -3.80 -6.11
CA PHE A 66 -11.87 -4.01 -5.13
C PHE A 66 -12.12 -3.18 -3.88
N VAL A 67 -12.35 -1.88 -4.07
CA VAL A 67 -12.60 -0.93 -2.97
C VAL A 67 -13.87 -1.29 -2.22
N ARG A 68 -14.94 -1.63 -2.95
CA ARG A 68 -16.21 -2.09 -2.37
C ARG A 68 -16.02 -3.32 -1.48
N ALA A 69 -15.31 -4.33 -1.95
CA ALA A 69 -15.04 -5.56 -1.20
C ALA A 69 -14.15 -5.32 0.01
N LEU A 70 -13.11 -4.48 -0.12
CA LEU A 70 -12.25 -4.05 0.96
C LEU A 70 -13.06 -3.39 2.09
N LEU A 71 -13.88 -2.40 1.75
CA LEU A 71 -14.74 -1.70 2.72
C LEU A 71 -15.77 -2.65 3.34
N ALA A 72 -16.37 -3.55 2.55
CA ALA A 72 -17.32 -4.54 3.04
C ALA A 72 -16.71 -5.44 4.13
N CYS A 73 -15.47 -5.90 3.95
CA CYS A 73 -14.75 -6.70 4.94
C CYS A 73 -14.54 -5.92 6.24
N LEU A 74 -14.00 -4.69 6.13
CA LEU A 74 -13.72 -3.83 7.28
C LEU A 74 -15.00 -3.51 8.07
N LYS A 75 -16.13 -3.28 7.38
CA LYS A 75 -17.42 -2.99 7.99
C LYS A 75 -17.92 -4.10 8.92
N ILE A 76 -17.60 -5.35 8.61
CA ILE A 76 -18.00 -6.53 9.40
C ILE A 76 -16.86 -7.08 10.27
N ARG A 77 -15.73 -6.35 10.34
CA ARG A 77 -14.52 -6.73 11.09
C ARG A 77 -13.85 -7.99 10.56
N ALA A 78 -14.14 -8.37 9.32
CA ALA A 78 -13.36 -9.35 8.60
C ALA A 78 -12.05 -8.69 8.13
N VAL A 79 -11.01 -9.51 7.94
CA VAL A 79 -9.69 -9.03 7.59
C VAL A 79 -9.50 -9.19 6.07
N PRO A 80 -9.51 -8.08 5.30
CA PRO A 80 -9.27 -8.16 3.86
C PRO A 80 -7.82 -8.56 3.61
N ILE A 81 -7.61 -9.48 2.68
CA ILE A 81 -6.30 -9.97 2.26
C ILE A 81 -6.09 -9.61 0.80
N ASN A 82 -5.13 -8.73 0.53
CA ASN A 82 -4.69 -8.43 -0.83
C ASN A 82 -3.97 -9.64 -1.45
N ILE A 83 -4.41 -10.07 -2.63
CA ILE A 83 -3.81 -11.20 -3.35
C ILE A 83 -3.34 -10.69 -4.71
N ASP A 84 -2.04 -10.85 -5.01
CA ASP A 84 -1.51 -10.46 -6.30
C ASP A 84 -2.09 -11.34 -7.41
N PHE A 85 -2.79 -10.73 -8.36
CA PHE A 85 -3.42 -11.41 -9.51
C PHE A 85 -2.40 -12.17 -10.39
N ARG A 86 -1.10 -11.88 -10.25
CA ARG A 86 -0.01 -12.54 -10.99
C ARG A 86 0.56 -13.79 -10.32
N TYR A 87 0.10 -14.14 -9.11
CA TYR A 87 0.60 -15.33 -8.43
C TYR A 87 0.33 -16.59 -9.24
N ALA A 88 1.31 -17.49 -9.25
CA ALA A 88 1.13 -18.84 -9.77
C ALA A 88 0.36 -19.71 -8.75
N ASP A 89 -0.17 -20.85 -9.20
CA ASP A 89 -1.01 -21.75 -8.40
C ASP A 89 -0.39 -22.12 -7.05
N ALA A 90 0.94 -22.29 -6.99
CA ALA A 90 1.65 -22.65 -5.77
C ALA A 90 1.72 -21.49 -4.76
N GLU A 91 1.93 -20.27 -5.25
CA GLU A 91 1.97 -19.05 -4.43
C GLU A 91 0.58 -18.69 -3.92
N LEU A 92 -0.44 -18.82 -4.78
CA LEU A 92 -1.83 -18.63 -4.40
C LEU A 92 -2.26 -19.67 -3.35
N ALA A 93 -1.97 -20.95 -3.57
CA ALA A 93 -2.29 -22.01 -2.61
C ALA A 93 -1.60 -21.77 -1.25
N TYR A 94 -0.32 -21.35 -1.27
CA TYR A 94 0.41 -21.02 -0.06
C TYR A 94 -0.26 -19.86 0.70
N LEU A 95 -0.59 -18.76 0.01
CA LEU A 95 -1.21 -17.60 0.64
C LEU A 95 -2.56 -17.99 1.24
N ILE A 96 -3.43 -18.63 0.47
CA ILE A 96 -4.77 -19.02 0.93
C ILE A 96 -4.66 -19.91 2.18
N GLY A 97 -3.74 -20.89 2.16
CA GLY A 97 -3.51 -21.77 3.31
C GLY A 97 -2.84 -21.08 4.51
N ASN A 98 -2.00 -20.07 4.30
CA ASN A 98 -1.28 -19.37 5.37
C ASN A 98 -2.21 -18.50 6.23
N VAL A 99 -3.20 -17.85 5.62
CA VAL A 99 -4.22 -17.06 6.32
C VAL A 99 -5.54 -17.79 6.48
N GLU A 100 -5.65 -19.03 6.03
CA GLU A 100 -6.89 -19.84 6.14
C GLU A 100 -8.12 -19.05 5.66
N LEU A 101 -8.09 -18.55 4.42
CA LEU A 101 -9.17 -17.70 3.90
C LEU A 101 -10.53 -18.39 4.05
N ALA A 102 -11.50 -17.64 4.56
CA ALA A 102 -12.88 -18.10 4.72
C ALA A 102 -13.72 -17.82 3.46
N ALA A 103 -13.45 -16.71 2.79
CA ALA A 103 -14.12 -16.30 1.56
C ALA A 103 -13.15 -15.58 0.60
N MET A 104 -13.56 -15.41 -0.66
CA MET A 104 -12.79 -14.69 -1.66
C MET A 104 -13.71 -13.88 -2.60
N VAL A 105 -13.24 -12.70 -3.02
CA VAL A 105 -13.78 -11.96 -4.16
C VAL A 105 -12.75 -11.99 -5.27
N LEU A 106 -13.18 -12.29 -6.50
CA LEU A 106 -12.27 -12.40 -7.64
C LEU A 106 -12.86 -11.88 -8.95
N ASP A 107 -11.99 -11.39 -9.83
CA ASP A 107 -12.36 -11.05 -11.20
C ASP A 107 -12.69 -12.33 -11.98
N GLY A 108 -13.73 -12.28 -12.82
CA GLY A 108 -14.26 -13.44 -13.53
C GLY A 108 -13.24 -14.15 -14.43
N ASP A 109 -12.25 -13.42 -14.97
CA ASP A 109 -11.17 -13.97 -15.78
C ASP A 109 -10.11 -14.74 -14.96
N LEU A 110 -10.07 -14.52 -13.63
CA LEU A 110 -9.22 -15.24 -12.68
C LEU A 110 -9.91 -16.50 -12.10
N ALA A 111 -11.19 -16.72 -12.41
CA ALA A 111 -12.00 -17.81 -11.88
C ALA A 111 -11.39 -19.20 -12.14
N GLY A 112 -10.86 -19.45 -13.34
CA GLY A 112 -10.24 -20.74 -13.68
C GLY A 112 -8.99 -21.04 -12.84
N HIS A 113 -8.18 -20.03 -12.55
CA HIS A 113 -7.00 -20.16 -11.73
C HIS A 113 -7.37 -20.45 -10.26
N ALA A 114 -8.34 -19.71 -9.72
CA ALA A 114 -8.86 -19.97 -8.37
C ALA A 114 -9.47 -21.37 -8.26
N ALA A 115 -10.32 -21.78 -9.21
CA ALA A 115 -10.97 -23.09 -9.21
C ALA A 115 -9.97 -24.26 -9.23
N ALA A 116 -8.80 -24.09 -9.86
CA ALA A 116 -7.73 -25.10 -9.84
C ALA A 116 -7.05 -25.23 -8.46
N VAL A 117 -7.00 -24.14 -7.68
CA VAL A 117 -6.30 -24.08 -6.39
C VAL A 117 -7.20 -24.42 -5.20
N LEU A 118 -8.47 -23.99 -5.21
CA LEU A 118 -9.39 -24.15 -4.08
C LEU A 118 -9.53 -25.59 -3.53
N PRO A 119 -9.51 -26.67 -4.35
CA PRO A 119 -9.54 -28.04 -3.82
C PRO A 119 -8.38 -28.39 -2.87
N ARG A 120 -7.28 -27.64 -2.91
CA ARG A 120 -6.11 -27.80 -2.02
C ARG A 120 -6.20 -26.94 -0.77
N THR A 121 -7.21 -26.08 -0.67
CA THR A 121 -7.37 -25.04 0.36
C THR A 121 -8.81 -25.00 0.88
N PRO A 122 -9.26 -26.06 1.59
CA PRO A 122 -10.67 -26.28 1.93
C PRO A 122 -11.26 -25.29 2.95
N THR A 123 -10.49 -24.30 3.39
CA THR A 123 -10.96 -23.24 4.29
C THR A 123 -11.88 -22.26 3.60
N VAL A 124 -11.75 -22.09 2.27
CA VAL A 124 -12.56 -21.17 1.47
C VAL A 124 -13.95 -21.78 1.25
N ARG A 125 -14.97 -21.17 1.85
CA ARG A 125 -16.35 -21.66 1.83
C ARG A 125 -17.23 -20.91 0.83
N HIS A 126 -16.84 -19.68 0.49
CA HIS A 126 -17.65 -18.76 -0.30
C HIS A 126 -16.79 -17.95 -1.28
N VAL A 127 -17.21 -17.85 -2.54
CA VAL A 127 -16.58 -17.05 -3.58
C VAL A 127 -17.61 -16.10 -4.17
N VAL A 128 -17.21 -14.84 -4.35
CA VAL A 128 -17.98 -13.82 -5.08
C VAL A 128 -17.21 -13.48 -6.35
N THR A 129 -17.82 -13.64 -7.52
CA THR A 129 -17.20 -13.28 -8.80
C THR A 129 -17.61 -11.88 -9.23
N VAL A 130 -16.71 -11.17 -9.90
CA VAL A 130 -16.96 -9.84 -10.46
C VAL A 130 -16.76 -9.88 -11.97
N GLY A 131 -17.75 -9.40 -12.73
CA GLY A 131 -17.71 -9.42 -14.19
C GLY A 131 -17.99 -10.80 -14.77
N GLU A 132 -17.70 -10.98 -16.07
CA GLU A 132 -18.00 -12.23 -16.76
C GLU A 132 -17.07 -13.35 -16.27
N ALA A 133 -17.63 -14.26 -15.47
CA ALA A 133 -16.93 -15.46 -15.05
C ALA A 133 -16.76 -16.44 -16.22
N CYS A 134 -15.57 -17.01 -16.36
CA CYS A 134 -15.39 -18.18 -17.22
C CYS A 134 -16.27 -19.34 -16.74
N ASP A 135 -16.83 -20.13 -17.66
CA ASP A 135 -17.55 -21.35 -17.33
C ASP A 135 -16.58 -22.38 -16.73
N VAL A 136 -16.56 -22.45 -15.39
CA VAL A 136 -15.63 -23.28 -14.63
C VAL A 136 -16.38 -24.11 -13.59
N ALA A 137 -15.96 -25.36 -13.43
CA ALA A 137 -16.51 -26.26 -12.44
C ALA A 137 -15.90 -26.02 -11.07
N TRP A 138 -16.69 -25.48 -10.14
CA TRP A 138 -16.31 -25.30 -8.74
C TRP A 138 -16.58 -26.58 -7.93
N LYS A 139 -15.73 -26.85 -6.93
CA LYS A 139 -15.88 -28.01 -6.03
C LYS A 139 -15.92 -27.54 -4.59
N ASP A 140 -16.91 -28.03 -3.84
CA ASP A 140 -17.05 -27.85 -2.40
C ASP A 140 -17.03 -26.38 -1.92
N VAL A 141 -17.42 -25.44 -2.79
CA VAL A 141 -17.46 -24.00 -2.51
C VAL A 141 -18.74 -23.38 -3.08
N THR A 142 -19.33 -22.45 -2.34
CA THR A 142 -20.47 -21.67 -2.85
C THR A 142 -19.95 -20.51 -3.70
N VAL A 143 -20.46 -20.36 -4.91
CA VAL A 143 -20.07 -19.28 -5.83
C VAL A 143 -21.30 -18.49 -6.24
N VAL A 144 -21.17 -17.17 -6.28
CA VAL A 144 -22.25 -16.25 -6.62
C VAL A 144 -21.66 -15.02 -7.33
N ASP A 145 -22.38 -14.50 -8.31
CA ASP A 145 -22.03 -13.23 -8.94
C ASP A 145 -22.26 -12.07 -7.97
N VAL A 146 -21.48 -11.00 -8.06
CA VAL A 146 -21.57 -9.88 -7.12
C VAL A 146 -22.89 -9.12 -7.18
N ASP A 147 -23.52 -9.01 -8.36
CA ASP A 147 -24.82 -8.37 -8.49
C ASP A 147 -25.92 -9.23 -7.89
N GLU A 148 -25.85 -10.56 -8.07
CA GLU A 148 -26.73 -11.51 -7.36
C GLU A 148 -26.52 -11.47 -5.84
N ALA A 149 -25.26 -11.45 -5.39
CA ALA A 149 -24.89 -11.42 -3.98
C ALA A 149 -25.43 -10.19 -3.26
N THR A 150 -25.49 -9.05 -3.95
CA THR A 150 -25.91 -7.77 -3.40
C THR A 150 -27.37 -7.43 -3.67
N SER A 151 -28.03 -8.18 -4.57
CA SER A 151 -29.43 -7.99 -4.91
C SER A 151 -30.33 -8.23 -3.71
N GLY A 152 -31.17 -7.24 -3.39
CA GLY A 152 -32.10 -7.31 -2.27
C GLY A 152 -31.47 -7.19 -0.87
N GLU A 153 -30.14 -7.17 -0.75
CA GLU A 153 -29.47 -6.84 0.51
C GLU A 153 -29.74 -5.38 0.87
N SER A 154 -29.92 -5.04 2.15
CA SER A 154 -30.14 -3.63 2.52
C SER A 154 -28.87 -2.80 2.25
N ALA A 155 -29.01 -1.48 2.14
CA ALA A 155 -27.90 -0.52 2.02
C ALA A 155 -27.57 0.20 3.34
N GLU A 156 -28.36 0.00 4.39
CA GLU A 156 -28.21 0.74 5.65
C GLU A 156 -26.95 0.34 6.41
N ARG A 157 -26.41 1.21 7.25
CA ARG A 157 -25.41 0.81 8.24
C ARG A 157 -26.12 0.12 9.41
N GLY A 158 -25.50 -0.89 10.01
CA GLY A 158 -26.11 -1.66 11.11
C GLY A 158 -25.27 -2.82 11.62
N PHE A 159 -23.95 -2.75 11.41
CA PHE A 159 -23.02 -3.81 11.79
C PHE A 159 -22.63 -3.68 13.28
N ALA A 160 -22.02 -4.72 13.83
CA ALA A 160 -21.53 -4.72 15.20
C ALA A 160 -20.46 -3.62 15.41
N ALA A 161 -20.32 -3.14 16.64
CA ALA A 161 -19.32 -2.14 16.99
C ALA A 161 -17.90 -2.62 16.64
N ARG A 162 -17.12 -1.70 16.07
CA ARG A 162 -15.74 -1.89 15.62
C ARG A 162 -14.76 -1.30 16.62
N SER A 163 -13.49 -1.70 16.52
CA SER A 163 -12.38 -1.23 17.34
C SER A 163 -11.20 -0.77 16.48
N GLY A 164 -10.42 0.15 17.01
CA GLY A 164 -9.09 0.48 16.47
C GLY A 164 -8.12 -0.71 16.52
N ASP A 165 -8.40 -1.70 17.38
CA ASP A 165 -7.64 -2.96 17.49
C ASP A 165 -8.05 -4.03 16.46
N ASP A 166 -9.13 -3.83 15.70
CA ASP A 166 -9.46 -4.75 14.60
C ASP A 166 -8.28 -4.78 13.61
N LEU A 167 -8.06 -5.93 12.96
CA LEU A 167 -6.86 -6.15 12.14
C LEU A 167 -7.04 -5.69 10.70
N LEU A 168 -5.97 -5.10 10.16
CA LEU A 168 -5.69 -5.00 8.73
C LEU A 168 -4.43 -5.81 8.46
N ILE A 169 -4.47 -6.75 7.51
CA ILE A 169 -3.29 -7.50 7.09
C ILE A 169 -2.91 -7.08 5.68
N VAL A 170 -1.66 -6.68 5.50
CA VAL A 170 -1.11 -6.30 4.20
C VAL A 170 -0.06 -7.32 3.81
N TYR A 171 -0.35 -8.10 2.77
CA TYR A 171 0.65 -8.97 2.17
C TYR A 171 1.66 -8.16 1.38
N THR A 172 2.94 -8.49 1.54
CA THR A 172 4.03 -7.91 0.79
C THR A 172 4.76 -8.95 -0.03
N ALA A 173 5.04 -8.62 -1.29
CA ALA A 173 5.97 -9.38 -2.10
C ALA A 173 7.39 -9.16 -1.53
N GLY A 174 7.99 -10.19 -0.96
CA GLY A 174 9.38 -10.13 -0.54
C GLY A 174 10.31 -10.13 -1.75
N ALA A 175 11.41 -9.37 -1.71
CA ALA A 175 12.45 -9.40 -2.75
C ALA A 175 13.06 -10.80 -2.97
N VAL A 176 12.94 -11.69 -1.98
CA VAL A 176 13.30 -13.12 -2.05
C VAL A 176 12.35 -13.91 -1.13
N GLY A 177 11.65 -14.91 -1.68
CA GLY A 177 10.84 -15.86 -0.92
C GLY A 177 9.32 -15.61 -0.93
N LEU A 178 8.60 -16.44 -0.17
CA LEU A 178 7.15 -16.41 -0.07
C LEU A 178 6.65 -15.08 0.54
N PRO A 179 5.48 -14.58 0.11
CA PRO A 179 4.96 -13.31 0.56
C PRO A 179 4.65 -13.33 2.07
N LYS A 180 4.77 -12.17 2.72
CA LYS A 180 4.61 -12.02 4.17
C LYS A 180 3.37 -11.19 4.48
N ALA A 181 2.61 -11.58 5.48
CA ALA A 181 1.43 -10.84 5.95
C ALA A 181 1.79 -9.94 7.13
N VAL A 182 1.88 -8.62 6.90
CA VAL A 182 2.12 -7.64 7.96
C VAL A 182 0.80 -7.31 8.66
N MET A 183 0.73 -7.55 9.98
CA MET A 183 -0.47 -7.33 10.79
C MET A 183 -0.49 -5.93 11.39
N TRP A 184 -1.51 -5.15 11.09
CA TRP A 184 -1.75 -3.83 11.65
C TRP A 184 -3.00 -3.82 12.52
N ARG A 185 -2.95 -3.06 13.62
CA ARG A 185 -4.18 -2.48 14.18
C ARG A 185 -4.61 -1.33 13.28
N ASN A 186 -5.91 -1.14 13.11
CA ASN A 186 -6.44 -0.01 12.33
C ASN A 186 -5.95 1.34 12.88
N GLU A 187 -5.89 1.51 14.21
CA GLU A 187 -5.37 2.73 14.84
C GLU A 187 -3.89 2.98 14.53
N ASP A 188 -3.06 1.94 14.61
CA ASP A 188 -1.64 2.07 14.28
C ASP A 188 -1.47 2.42 12.80
N PHE A 189 -2.27 1.82 11.92
CA PHE A 189 -2.26 2.12 10.49
C PHE A 189 -2.70 3.56 10.20
N PHE A 190 -3.72 4.06 10.89
CA PHE A 190 -4.18 5.45 10.77
C PHE A 190 -3.07 6.45 11.12
N HIS A 191 -2.44 6.30 12.28
CA HIS A 191 -1.40 7.24 12.69
C HIS A 191 -0.10 7.09 11.90
N ALA A 192 0.28 5.86 11.55
CA ALA A 192 1.56 5.60 10.91
C ALA A 192 1.51 5.65 9.39
N ALA A 193 0.61 4.90 8.77
CA ALA A 193 0.52 4.81 7.32
C ALA A 193 -0.26 5.99 6.73
N LEU A 194 -1.32 6.47 7.39
CA LEU A 194 -2.14 7.56 6.86
C LEU A 194 -1.73 8.95 7.36
N SER A 195 -0.63 9.06 8.10
CA SER A 195 -0.16 10.32 8.69
C SER A 195 -1.26 11.01 9.53
N GLY A 196 -2.06 10.23 10.25
CA GLY A 196 -3.22 10.72 10.98
C GLY A 196 -4.28 11.37 10.08
N GLY A 197 -4.42 10.92 8.84
CA GLY A 197 -5.34 11.48 7.84
C GLY A 197 -4.88 12.79 7.18
N SER A 198 -3.62 13.21 7.39
CA SER A 198 -3.05 14.44 6.83
C SER A 198 -1.76 14.18 6.05
N PRO A 199 -1.81 13.64 4.82
CA PRO A 199 -0.61 13.26 4.05
C PRO A 199 0.26 14.43 3.57
N PHE A 200 -0.25 15.67 3.66
CA PHE A 200 0.43 16.90 3.24
C PHE A 200 0.64 17.90 4.39
N GLY A 201 0.30 17.53 5.63
CA GLY A 201 0.27 18.46 6.75
C GLY A 201 0.69 17.81 8.07
N ALA A 202 0.41 18.53 9.17
CA ALA A 202 0.61 18.00 10.50
C ALA A 202 -0.40 16.88 10.78
N HIS A 203 0.07 15.80 11.40
CA HIS A 203 -0.76 14.63 11.69
C HIS A 203 -1.92 15.02 12.61
N HIS A 204 -3.13 14.54 12.30
CA HIS A 204 -4.26 14.70 13.22
C HIS A 204 -4.18 13.69 14.35
N ALA A 205 -4.61 14.11 15.54
CA ALA A 205 -4.63 13.27 16.73
C ALA A 205 -5.81 12.29 16.74
N ASP A 206 -6.89 12.59 16.01
CA ASP A 206 -8.10 11.79 15.98
C ASP A 206 -8.84 11.91 14.65
N GLY A 207 -9.76 10.96 14.41
CA GLY A 207 -10.59 10.95 13.21
C GLY A 207 -11.67 12.04 13.21
N ALA A 208 -12.06 12.59 14.37
CA ALA A 208 -13.03 13.69 14.43
C ALA A 208 -12.47 14.97 13.78
N THR A 209 -11.17 15.21 13.97
CA THR A 209 -10.45 16.30 13.32
C THR A 209 -10.45 16.13 11.80
N VAL A 210 -10.16 14.92 11.30
CA VAL A 210 -10.22 14.60 9.84
C VAL A 210 -11.59 14.96 9.28
N VAL A 211 -12.66 14.50 9.92
CA VAL A 211 -14.05 14.75 9.51
C VAL A 211 -14.40 16.24 9.59
N SER A 212 -13.89 16.97 10.59
CA SER A 212 -14.18 18.40 10.73
C SER A 212 -13.60 19.27 9.61
N VAL A 213 -12.49 18.83 9.00
CA VAL A 213 -11.81 19.60 7.96
C VAL A 213 -12.16 19.14 6.55
N VAL A 214 -12.57 17.88 6.35
CA VAL A 214 -12.75 17.29 5.00
C VAL A 214 -13.73 18.06 4.12
N SER A 215 -14.84 18.57 4.68
CA SER A 215 -15.83 19.34 3.93
C SER A 215 -15.29 20.71 3.48
N SER A 216 -14.25 21.23 4.14
CA SER A 216 -13.59 22.49 3.80
C SER A 216 -12.43 22.31 2.81
N ILE A 217 -11.95 21.08 2.61
CA ILE A 217 -10.97 20.76 1.58
C ILE A 217 -11.71 20.78 0.23
N PRO A 218 -11.30 21.61 -0.76
CA PRO A 218 -11.85 21.55 -2.11
C PRO A 218 -11.68 20.15 -2.68
N GLN A 219 -12.68 19.65 -3.42
CA GLN A 219 -12.61 18.31 -3.98
C GLN A 219 -11.38 18.19 -4.90
N MET A 220 -10.46 17.31 -4.52
CA MET A 220 -9.25 17.01 -5.27
C MET A 220 -9.41 15.69 -6.02
N THR A 221 -8.72 15.56 -7.16
CA THR A 221 -8.65 14.31 -7.92
C THR A 221 -7.27 13.70 -7.79
N TRP A 222 -7.20 12.45 -7.32
CA TRP A 222 -5.97 11.69 -7.11
C TRP A 222 -5.97 10.41 -7.94
N MET A 223 -5.07 10.30 -8.92
CA MET A 223 -4.85 9.08 -9.69
C MET A 223 -3.89 8.11 -8.98
N LEU A 224 -4.34 6.87 -8.82
CA LEU A 224 -3.56 5.78 -8.25
C LEU A 224 -3.21 4.77 -9.35
N THR A 225 -1.96 4.81 -9.85
CA THR A 225 -1.55 3.98 -10.98
C THR A 225 -1.02 2.60 -10.57
N GLY A 226 -0.62 2.45 -9.30
CA GLY A 226 -0.16 1.19 -8.75
C GLY A 226 -1.29 0.19 -8.49
N PRO A 227 -1.05 -1.12 -8.60
CA PRO A 227 -2.03 -2.13 -8.20
C PRO A 227 -2.40 -2.01 -6.71
N PHE A 228 -3.69 -1.98 -6.38
CA PHE A 228 -4.23 -1.92 -5.02
C PHE A 228 -3.85 -3.12 -4.15
N VAL A 229 -3.39 -4.20 -4.79
CA VAL A 229 -2.78 -5.35 -4.11
C VAL A 229 -1.43 -5.04 -3.48
N HIS A 230 -0.84 -3.85 -3.69
CA HIS A 230 0.40 -3.40 -3.03
C HIS A 230 0.11 -2.44 -1.88
N GLY A 231 0.87 -2.56 -0.79
CA GLY A 231 0.68 -1.75 0.41
C GLY A 231 0.74 -0.24 0.19
N ALA A 232 1.61 0.25 -0.72
CA ALA A 232 1.71 1.67 -1.04
C ALA A 232 0.43 2.21 -1.72
N ALA A 233 -0.15 1.45 -2.65
CA ALA A 233 -1.39 1.85 -3.32
C ALA A 233 -2.58 1.80 -2.36
N LEU A 234 -2.65 0.78 -1.50
CA LEU A 234 -3.65 0.65 -0.44
C LEU A 234 -3.58 1.82 0.55
N GLN A 235 -2.37 2.22 0.96
CA GLN A 235 -2.16 3.40 1.81
C GLN A 235 -2.61 4.69 1.12
N SER A 236 -2.26 4.89 -0.15
CA SER A 236 -2.71 6.07 -0.91
C SER A 236 -4.23 6.12 -1.06
N MET A 237 -4.89 4.96 -1.27
CA MET A 237 -6.35 4.86 -1.32
C MET A 237 -7.02 5.36 -0.03
N PHE A 238 -6.57 4.87 1.13
CA PHE A 238 -7.11 5.35 2.40
C PHE A 238 -6.75 6.81 2.71
N SER A 239 -5.56 7.26 2.29
CA SER A 239 -5.15 8.67 2.43
C SER A 239 -6.05 9.59 1.59
N ALA A 240 -6.40 9.17 0.37
CA ALA A 240 -7.32 9.89 -0.50
C ALA A 240 -8.74 9.95 0.09
N PHE A 241 -9.22 8.88 0.74
CA PHE A 241 -10.48 8.93 1.48
C PHE A 241 -10.44 9.98 2.59
N CYS A 242 -9.36 10.06 3.39
CA CYS A 242 -9.23 11.05 4.47
C CYS A 242 -9.35 12.51 3.97
N LEU A 243 -9.04 12.75 2.69
CA LEU A 243 -9.15 14.06 2.04
C LEU A 243 -10.50 14.28 1.33
N GLY A 244 -11.39 13.28 1.32
CA GLY A 244 -12.64 13.31 0.56
C GLY A 244 -12.38 13.48 -0.94
N ALA A 245 -11.28 12.91 -1.44
CA ALA A 245 -10.82 13.03 -2.82
C ALA A 245 -11.58 12.10 -3.76
N THR A 246 -11.65 12.48 -5.03
CA THR A 246 -11.98 11.56 -6.13
C THR A 246 -10.75 10.72 -6.45
N GLN A 247 -10.86 9.41 -6.38
CA GLN A 247 -9.78 8.49 -6.76
C GLN A 247 -9.98 8.02 -8.19
N VAL A 248 -8.96 8.19 -9.03
CA VAL A 248 -8.99 7.69 -10.41
C VAL A 248 -8.09 6.48 -10.48
N SER A 249 -8.64 5.35 -10.92
CA SER A 249 -7.88 4.13 -11.17
C SER A 249 -7.87 3.78 -12.65
N MET A 250 -6.93 2.90 -12.98
CA MET A 250 -6.83 2.21 -14.27
C MET A 250 -6.56 0.75 -13.97
N HIS A 251 -7.07 -0.14 -14.83
CA HIS A 251 -6.97 -1.58 -14.66
C HIS A 251 -5.52 -2.08 -14.66
N GLY A 252 -4.68 -1.48 -15.51
CA GLY A 252 -3.23 -1.64 -15.55
C GLY A 252 -2.58 -0.31 -15.90
N PHE A 253 -1.29 -0.16 -15.57
CA PHE A 253 -0.60 1.10 -15.85
C PHE A 253 -0.27 1.23 -17.34
N ASP A 254 -0.97 2.14 -18.01
CA ASP A 254 -0.64 2.66 -19.33
C ASP A 254 -0.34 4.17 -19.22
N PRO A 255 0.85 4.63 -19.65
CA PRO A 255 1.24 6.01 -19.45
C PRO A 255 0.48 6.99 -20.37
N VAL A 256 -0.03 6.56 -21.53
CA VAL A 256 -0.83 7.41 -22.43
C VAL A 256 -2.27 7.50 -21.95
N GLU A 257 -2.83 6.40 -21.45
CA GLU A 257 -4.11 6.40 -20.75
C GLU A 257 -4.05 7.31 -19.51
N ALA A 258 -2.94 7.29 -18.77
CA ALA A 258 -2.72 8.21 -17.66
C ALA A 258 -2.82 9.68 -18.10
N LEU A 259 -2.20 10.08 -19.23
CA LEU A 259 -2.34 11.45 -19.74
C LEU A 259 -3.78 11.78 -20.16
N THR A 260 -4.46 10.83 -20.80
CA THR A 260 -5.88 10.96 -21.17
C THR A 260 -6.75 11.19 -19.93
N LEU A 261 -6.50 10.44 -18.86
CA LEU A 261 -7.21 10.58 -17.59
C LEU A 261 -6.87 11.88 -16.86
N VAL A 262 -5.63 12.38 -16.97
CA VAL A 262 -5.24 13.69 -16.41
C VAL A 262 -6.09 14.79 -17.02
N GLU A 263 -6.23 14.82 -18.34
CA GLU A 263 -7.08 15.80 -19.03
C GLU A 263 -8.56 15.60 -18.68
N ARG A 264 -9.06 14.37 -18.84
CA ARG A 264 -10.49 14.05 -18.73
C ARG A 264 -11.03 14.25 -17.31
N GLU A 265 -10.29 13.81 -16.30
CA GLU A 265 -10.72 13.82 -14.89
C GLU A 265 -10.10 14.98 -14.09
N ARG A 266 -9.30 15.83 -14.75
CA ARG A 266 -8.59 16.96 -14.14
C ARG A 266 -7.74 16.53 -12.95
N VAL A 267 -6.93 15.50 -13.14
CA VAL A 267 -6.14 14.87 -12.07
C VAL A 267 -5.13 15.86 -11.49
N MET A 268 -5.19 16.08 -10.18
CA MET A 268 -4.33 17.01 -9.47
C MET A 268 -3.09 16.34 -8.87
N THR A 269 -3.25 15.10 -8.39
CA THR A 269 -2.17 14.31 -7.79
C THR A 269 -2.12 12.97 -8.48
N MET A 270 -0.92 12.51 -8.81
CA MET A 270 -0.70 11.18 -9.38
C MET A 270 0.36 10.45 -8.56
N THR A 271 0.04 9.23 -8.13
CA THR A 271 1.04 8.34 -7.53
C THR A 271 1.50 7.34 -8.56
N VAL A 272 2.81 7.30 -8.80
CA VAL A 272 3.49 6.35 -9.68
C VAL A 272 4.41 5.46 -8.85
N VAL A 273 4.66 4.23 -9.28
CA VAL A 273 5.48 3.28 -8.53
C VAL A 273 6.88 3.18 -9.14
N GLY A 274 7.85 3.79 -8.46
CA GLY A 274 9.28 3.67 -8.76
C GLY A 274 9.70 4.16 -10.15
N ASP A 275 10.97 3.95 -10.47
CA ASP A 275 11.61 4.45 -11.68
C ASP A 275 10.98 3.95 -12.98
N ALA A 276 10.54 2.69 -13.02
CA ALA A 276 10.00 2.10 -14.26
C ALA A 276 8.71 2.82 -14.69
N GLY A 277 7.76 2.98 -13.76
CA GLY A 277 6.52 3.70 -14.04
C GLY A 277 6.77 5.18 -14.32
N ALA A 278 7.65 5.81 -13.55
CA ALA A 278 7.95 7.23 -13.69
C ALA A 278 8.69 7.56 -15.00
N ARG A 279 9.59 6.67 -15.46
CA ARG A 279 10.25 6.80 -16.76
C ARG A 279 9.26 6.62 -17.90
N ALA A 280 8.41 5.59 -17.85
CA ALA A 280 7.37 5.39 -18.86
C ALA A 280 6.40 6.58 -18.96
N LEU A 281 6.04 7.18 -17.81
CA LEU A 281 5.26 8.42 -17.78
C LEU A 281 6.04 9.59 -18.40
N ALA A 282 7.30 9.81 -18.01
CA ALA A 282 8.13 10.89 -18.56
C ALA A 282 8.28 10.76 -20.09
N ASP A 283 8.54 9.55 -20.58
CA ASP A 283 8.65 9.26 -22.01
C ASP A 283 7.33 9.54 -22.74
N ALA A 284 6.19 9.17 -22.17
CA ALA A 284 4.88 9.49 -22.75
C ALA A 284 4.59 11.00 -22.76
N ILE A 285 4.95 11.74 -21.71
CA ILE A 285 4.82 13.20 -21.69
C ILE A 285 5.73 13.85 -22.74
N ALA A 286 6.96 13.36 -22.90
CA ALA A 286 7.88 13.89 -23.89
C ALA A 286 7.38 13.70 -25.33
N VAL A 287 6.69 12.59 -25.61
CA VAL A 287 6.18 12.27 -26.95
C VAL A 287 4.80 12.88 -27.20
N TYR A 288 3.87 12.72 -26.27
CA TYR A 288 2.44 13.03 -26.46
C TYR A 288 1.94 14.17 -25.58
N GLY A 289 2.74 14.70 -24.64
CA GLY A 289 2.27 15.64 -23.63
C GLY A 289 1.69 16.94 -24.19
N SER A 290 2.07 17.36 -25.40
CA SER A 290 1.46 18.52 -26.08
C SER A 290 0.06 18.26 -26.64
N GLU A 291 -0.37 17.00 -26.70
CA GLU A 291 -1.70 16.59 -27.17
C GLU A 291 -2.77 16.62 -26.06
N PHE A 292 -2.35 16.75 -24.79
CA PHE A 292 -3.23 16.69 -23.62
C PHE A 292 -3.12 17.95 -22.75
N ASP A 293 -4.22 18.38 -22.13
CA ASP A 293 -4.19 19.39 -21.07
C ASP A 293 -3.74 18.81 -19.73
N LEU A 294 -2.45 18.97 -19.43
CA LEU A 294 -1.83 18.55 -18.15
C LEU A 294 -1.86 19.64 -17.08
N SER A 295 -2.55 20.78 -17.30
CA SER A 295 -2.50 21.95 -16.40
C SER A 295 -3.12 21.73 -15.03
N SER A 296 -3.94 20.69 -14.88
CA SER A 296 -4.54 20.32 -13.58
C SER A 296 -3.56 19.62 -12.64
N LEU A 297 -2.50 19.00 -13.19
CA LEU A 297 -1.55 18.23 -12.42
C LEU A 297 -0.66 19.16 -11.58
N PHE A 298 -0.59 18.88 -10.28
CA PHE A 298 0.16 19.67 -9.30
C PHE A 298 1.22 18.84 -8.56
N VAL A 299 0.97 17.54 -8.37
CA VAL A 299 1.90 16.63 -7.68
C VAL A 299 2.05 15.32 -8.45
N VAL A 300 3.29 14.89 -8.67
CA VAL A 300 3.64 13.52 -9.04
C VAL A 300 4.47 12.93 -7.91
N GLY A 301 3.91 11.95 -7.23
CA GLY A 301 4.52 11.30 -6.08
C GLY A 301 4.96 9.87 -6.39
N SER A 302 6.03 9.41 -5.75
CA SER A 302 6.32 7.98 -5.71
C SER A 302 5.74 7.31 -4.45
N GLY A 303 5.16 6.12 -4.64
CA GLY A 303 4.75 5.23 -3.56
C GLY A 303 5.55 3.93 -3.56
N GLY A 304 6.26 3.64 -2.46
CA GLY A 304 6.91 2.34 -2.23
C GLY A 304 8.32 2.16 -2.80
N ALA A 305 8.81 3.06 -3.65
CA ALA A 305 10.20 3.11 -4.12
C ALA A 305 10.60 4.55 -4.42
N LEU A 306 11.86 4.94 -4.19
CA LEU A 306 12.31 6.30 -4.48
C LEU A 306 12.56 6.50 -5.97
N PHE A 307 12.32 7.71 -6.49
CA PHE A 307 12.80 8.10 -7.81
C PHE A 307 14.31 8.32 -7.80
N SER A 308 15.00 7.78 -8.81
CA SER A 308 16.40 8.14 -9.06
C SER A 308 16.51 9.59 -9.54
N HIS A 309 17.69 10.18 -9.31
CA HIS A 309 17.98 11.54 -9.74
C HIS A 309 17.69 11.80 -11.23
N PRO A 310 18.09 10.92 -12.18
CA PRO A 310 17.80 11.14 -13.60
C PRO A 310 16.29 11.16 -13.92
N VAL A 311 15.51 10.29 -13.28
CA VAL A 311 14.05 10.24 -13.50
C VAL A 311 13.38 11.50 -12.95
N ARG A 312 13.80 11.96 -11.76
CA ARG A 312 13.33 13.20 -11.15
C ARG A 312 13.66 14.42 -11.99
N GLU A 313 14.88 14.54 -12.49
CA GLU A 313 15.29 15.62 -13.38
C GLU A 313 14.45 15.63 -14.66
N HIS A 314 14.24 14.45 -15.27
CA HIS A 314 13.46 14.34 -16.48
C HIS A 314 12.00 14.79 -16.28
N LEU A 315 11.33 14.31 -15.21
CA LEU A 315 9.97 14.73 -14.87
C LEU A 315 9.89 16.24 -14.57
N THR A 316 10.86 16.79 -13.82
CA THR A 316 10.89 18.21 -13.47
C THR A 316 11.09 19.09 -14.71
N ALA A 317 11.92 18.65 -15.66
CA ALA A 317 12.13 19.36 -16.92
C ALA A 317 10.87 19.39 -17.81
N LEU A 318 10.11 18.30 -17.83
CA LEU A 318 8.86 18.18 -18.60
C LEU A 318 7.68 18.90 -17.93
N LEU A 319 7.65 18.91 -16.59
CA LEU A 319 6.55 19.45 -15.78
C LEU A 319 7.09 20.47 -14.75
N PRO A 320 7.54 21.66 -15.19
CA PRO A 320 8.25 22.61 -14.33
C PRO A 320 7.40 23.21 -13.19
N ASN A 321 6.07 23.08 -13.26
CA ASN A 321 5.14 23.57 -12.24
C ASN A 321 4.60 22.46 -11.33
N VAL A 322 5.07 21.22 -11.49
CA VAL A 322 4.60 20.05 -10.75
C VAL A 322 5.61 19.69 -9.66
N ILE A 323 5.12 19.45 -8.45
CA ILE A 323 5.93 18.97 -7.35
C ILE A 323 6.21 17.49 -7.56
N VAL A 324 7.48 17.14 -7.76
CA VAL A 324 7.94 15.75 -7.77
C VAL A 324 8.34 15.36 -6.35
N ARG A 325 7.56 14.47 -5.70
CA ARG A 325 7.74 14.11 -4.29
C ARG A 325 8.07 12.63 -4.11
N ASP A 326 9.00 12.32 -3.21
CA ASP A 326 9.25 10.95 -2.76
C ASP A 326 8.87 10.81 -1.28
N ASN A 327 8.19 9.71 -0.99
CA ASN A 327 7.86 9.33 0.38
C ASN A 327 8.65 8.08 0.76
N PHE A 328 9.20 8.07 1.98
CA PHE A 328 9.91 6.93 2.52
C PHE A 328 9.03 6.18 3.51
N GLY A 329 9.06 4.86 3.39
CA GLY A 329 8.19 3.99 4.17
C GLY A 329 8.27 2.53 3.72
N SER A 330 7.68 1.66 4.52
CA SER A 330 7.54 0.24 4.22
C SER A 330 6.18 -0.26 4.71
N SER A 331 5.77 -1.45 4.30
CA SER A 331 4.54 -2.04 4.88
C SER A 331 4.71 -2.35 6.36
N GLU A 332 5.96 -2.54 6.81
CA GLU A 332 6.38 -2.75 8.19
C GLU A 332 6.44 -1.45 9.03
N SER A 333 6.15 -0.28 8.47
CA SER A 333 6.30 1.00 9.18
C SER A 333 5.30 2.08 8.81
N GLY A 334 4.67 2.01 7.64
CA GLY A 334 3.80 3.07 7.12
C GLY A 334 4.61 4.20 6.49
N MET A 335 4.21 5.45 6.75
CA MET A 335 4.89 6.65 6.28
C MET A 335 5.95 7.09 7.30
N ASP A 336 7.22 6.99 6.92
CA ASP A 336 8.37 7.30 7.80
C ASP A 336 8.93 8.72 7.57
N GLY A 337 8.57 9.35 6.46
CA GLY A 337 8.84 10.77 6.23
C GLY A 337 9.07 11.09 4.76
N GLU A 338 9.26 12.37 4.49
CA GLU A 338 9.64 12.85 3.17
C GLU A 338 11.14 12.67 2.95
N VAL A 339 11.48 12.24 1.74
CA VAL A 339 12.87 12.09 1.31
C VAL A 339 13.20 13.11 0.24
N THR A 340 14.40 13.68 0.39
CA THR A 340 15.03 14.51 -0.63
C THR A 340 16.29 13.80 -1.13
N VAL A 341 16.53 13.86 -2.43
CA VAL A 341 17.78 13.37 -3.04
C VAL A 341 18.62 14.60 -3.34
N GLY A 342 19.78 14.73 -2.71
CA GLY A 342 20.70 15.83 -3.02
C GLY A 342 21.38 15.63 -4.36
N GLU A 343 22.04 16.70 -4.85
CA GLU A 343 22.84 16.67 -6.09
C GLU A 343 23.96 15.61 -6.05
N ASP A 344 24.42 15.25 -4.84
CA ASP A 344 25.40 14.21 -4.59
C ASP A 344 24.81 12.78 -4.69
N GLY A 345 23.52 12.65 -4.99
CA GLY A 345 22.77 11.39 -4.99
C GLY A 345 22.44 10.88 -3.58
N THR A 346 22.82 11.62 -2.53
CA THR A 346 22.59 11.21 -1.15
C THR A 346 21.12 11.40 -0.80
N VAL A 347 20.52 10.34 -0.28
CA VAL A 347 19.11 10.30 0.12
C VAL A 347 18.98 10.76 1.57
N ARG A 348 18.27 11.87 1.78
CA ARG A 348 18.10 12.55 3.07
C ARG A 348 16.65 12.44 3.52
N LEU A 349 16.44 11.84 4.67
CA LEU A 349 15.14 11.72 5.33
C LEU A 349 14.98 12.84 6.36
N THR A 350 13.88 13.59 6.24
CA THR A 350 13.52 14.64 7.20
C THR A 350 13.25 13.99 8.57
N PRO A 351 13.87 14.47 9.66
CA PRO A 351 13.70 13.87 10.98
C PRO A 351 12.26 13.99 11.48
N THR A 352 11.76 12.92 12.08
CA THR A 352 10.48 12.90 12.78
C THR A 352 10.66 12.31 14.17
N PRO A 353 9.80 12.62 15.16
CA PRO A 353 9.89 12.01 16.48
C PRO A 353 9.72 10.48 16.49
N ALA A 354 9.10 9.92 15.44
CA ALA A 354 8.83 8.49 15.33
C ALA A 354 10.01 7.70 14.75
N VAL A 355 10.90 8.34 13.98
CA VAL A 355 11.98 7.67 13.25
C VAL A 355 13.33 8.07 13.83
N ARG A 356 14.17 7.06 14.10
CA ARG A 356 15.51 7.23 14.65
C ARG A 356 16.47 6.22 14.03
N VAL A 357 17.77 6.44 14.24
CA VAL A 357 18.80 5.46 13.89
C VAL A 357 19.30 4.78 15.17
N VAL A 358 19.39 3.46 15.16
CA VAL A 358 19.80 2.64 16.30
C VAL A 358 20.95 1.70 15.97
N ASP A 359 21.77 1.36 16.96
CA ASP A 359 22.83 0.36 16.82
C ASP A 359 22.30 -1.09 16.84
N GLU A 360 23.20 -2.08 16.78
CA GLU A 360 22.86 -3.50 16.84
C GLU A 360 22.25 -3.93 18.19
N GLN A 361 22.35 -3.09 19.22
CA GLN A 361 21.75 -3.29 20.55
C GLN A 361 20.48 -2.43 20.73
N LEU A 362 19.94 -1.86 19.66
CA LEU A 362 18.75 -1.00 19.63
C LEU A 362 18.88 0.32 20.41
N ARG A 363 20.11 0.75 20.70
CA ARG A 363 20.38 2.03 21.36
C ARG A 363 20.41 3.14 20.32
N PRO A 364 19.80 4.32 20.58
CA PRO A 364 19.87 5.46 19.66
C PRO A 364 21.31 5.86 19.35
N ILE A 365 21.57 6.18 18.08
CA ILE A 365 22.84 6.77 17.65
C ILE A 365 22.81 8.29 17.85
N GLU A 366 23.85 8.81 18.48
CA GLU A 366 24.00 10.26 18.72
C GLU A 366 24.16 11.04 17.40
N PRO A 367 23.37 12.11 17.17
CA PRO A 367 23.52 13.01 16.03
C PRO A 367 24.94 13.54 15.88
N GLY A 368 25.49 13.52 14.66
CA GLY A 368 26.83 14.00 14.35
C GLY A 368 27.98 13.09 14.80
N SER A 369 27.70 11.93 15.42
CA SER A 369 28.74 10.97 15.84
C SER A 369 29.46 10.28 14.68
N GLY A 370 28.87 10.30 13.48
CA GLY A 370 29.36 9.58 12.30
C GLY A 370 29.14 8.07 12.36
N ALA A 371 28.53 7.54 13.43
CA ALA A 371 28.19 6.14 13.54
C ALA A 371 27.03 5.77 12.59
N VAL A 372 27.06 4.52 12.12
CA VAL A 372 26.06 3.96 11.21
C VAL A 372 25.24 2.92 11.96
N GLY A 373 23.93 2.93 11.76
CA GLY A 373 22.98 2.01 12.38
C GLY A 373 21.77 1.73 11.51
N TYR A 374 20.79 1.05 12.07
CA TYR A 374 19.53 0.75 11.41
C TYR A 374 18.52 1.89 11.60
N VAL A 375 17.78 2.20 10.54
CA VAL A 375 16.57 3.02 10.66
C VAL A 375 15.52 2.22 11.41
N ALA A 376 14.96 2.84 12.45
CA ALA A 376 13.96 2.25 13.30
C ALA A 376 12.82 3.24 13.55
N ARG A 377 11.59 2.72 13.51
CA ARG A 377 10.37 3.45 13.86
C ARG A 377 9.87 3.03 15.23
N SER A 378 9.38 3.96 16.05
CA SER A 378 8.73 3.68 17.33
C SER A 378 7.32 4.25 17.41
N GLY A 379 6.52 3.75 18.34
CA GLY A 379 5.13 4.17 18.55
C GLY A 379 4.17 3.31 17.72
N HIS A 380 3.43 3.94 16.82
CA HIS A 380 2.50 3.23 15.93
C HIS A 380 3.28 2.45 14.87
N VAL A 381 3.35 1.14 15.07
CA VAL A 381 4.02 0.16 14.21
C VAL A 381 3.20 -1.14 14.17
N PRO A 382 3.37 -2.01 13.14
CA PRO A 382 2.65 -3.28 13.05
C PRO A 382 2.77 -4.15 14.30
N LEU A 383 1.78 -5.03 14.50
CA LEU A 383 1.81 -6.07 15.53
C LEU A 383 2.89 -7.12 15.26
N GLY A 384 3.16 -7.42 13.99
CA GLY A 384 4.03 -8.51 13.59
C GLY A 384 3.74 -9.03 12.20
N TYR A 385 4.32 -10.19 11.89
CA TYR A 385 3.95 -10.99 10.72
C TYR A 385 3.00 -12.11 11.13
N TRP A 386 1.93 -12.32 10.35
CA TRP A 386 0.99 -13.42 10.57
C TRP A 386 1.69 -14.77 10.48
N GLY A 387 1.50 -15.62 11.50
CA GLY A 387 2.06 -16.98 11.54
C GLY A 387 3.59 -17.08 11.64
N ASP A 388 4.32 -15.98 11.85
CA ASP A 388 5.79 -15.98 11.92
C ASP A 388 6.33 -15.21 13.15
N PRO A 389 6.28 -15.82 14.36
CA PRO A 389 6.73 -15.17 15.59
C PRO A 389 8.23 -14.89 15.62
N VAL A 390 9.04 -15.67 14.90
CA VAL A 390 10.50 -15.51 14.85
C VAL A 390 10.87 -14.27 14.06
N LYS A 391 10.33 -14.10 12.84
CA LYS A 391 10.54 -12.87 12.07
C LYS A 391 9.90 -11.68 12.78
N THR A 392 8.75 -11.88 13.44
CA THR A 392 8.10 -10.84 14.22
C THR A 392 9.01 -10.31 15.31
N ALA A 393 9.61 -11.17 16.13
CA ALA A 393 10.51 -10.74 17.20
C ALA A 393 11.78 -10.03 16.67
N ALA A 394 12.25 -10.40 15.48
CA ALA A 394 13.41 -9.78 14.85
C ALA A 394 13.12 -8.40 14.23
N THR A 395 11.95 -8.24 13.59
CA THR A 395 11.56 -6.97 12.94
C THR A 395 10.85 -6.02 13.90
N PHE A 396 10.07 -6.54 14.84
CA PHE A 396 9.22 -5.76 15.74
C PHE A 396 9.58 -5.94 17.23
N PRO A 397 10.84 -5.71 17.65
CA PRO A 397 11.23 -5.88 19.04
C PRO A 397 10.52 -4.88 19.96
N VAL A 398 10.42 -5.22 21.24
CA VAL A 398 9.96 -4.33 22.30
C VAL A 398 11.18 -3.78 23.05
N VAL A 399 11.35 -2.46 23.05
CA VAL A 399 12.42 -1.74 23.74
C VAL A 399 11.78 -0.83 24.77
N ASP A 400 12.13 -0.99 26.04
CA ASP A 400 11.58 -0.21 27.16
C ASP A 400 10.04 -0.19 27.20
N GLY A 401 9.42 -1.33 26.87
CA GLY A 401 7.96 -1.49 26.83
C GLY A 401 7.28 -0.92 25.58
N VAL A 402 8.04 -0.34 24.64
CA VAL A 402 7.54 0.23 23.38
C VAL A 402 7.90 -0.68 22.22
N ARG A 403 6.92 -1.01 21.38
CA ARG A 403 7.17 -1.75 20.13
C ARG A 403 7.88 -0.86 19.11
N VAL A 404 8.92 -1.40 18.50
CA VAL A 404 9.78 -0.72 17.51
C VAL A 404 9.74 -1.53 16.23
N SER A 405 9.75 -0.90 15.05
CA SER A 405 9.96 -1.56 13.76
C SER A 405 11.36 -1.28 13.23
N ILE A 406 12.13 -2.32 12.94
CA ILE A 406 13.47 -2.24 12.35
C ILE A 406 13.36 -2.41 10.83
N LEU A 407 13.60 -1.34 10.08
CA LEU A 407 13.28 -1.28 8.65
C LEU A 407 14.29 -2.04 7.77
N GLY A 408 15.48 -2.31 8.32
CA GLY A 408 16.57 -2.98 7.62
C GLY A 408 17.42 -2.04 6.73
N ASP A 409 17.00 -0.79 6.57
CA ASP A 409 17.80 0.27 5.96
C ASP A 409 18.85 0.78 6.96
N MET A 410 20.06 1.02 6.45
CA MET A 410 21.18 1.56 7.20
C MET A 410 21.23 3.08 7.02
N ALA A 411 21.58 3.79 8.07
CA ALA A 411 21.68 5.24 8.03
C ALA A 411 22.72 5.77 9.03
N ARG A 412 23.07 7.05 8.85
CA ARG A 412 23.74 7.87 9.87
C ARG A 412 22.90 9.11 10.16
N VAL A 413 23.14 9.75 11.30
CA VAL A 413 22.44 10.97 11.72
C VAL A 413 23.41 12.14 11.73
N GLU A 414 23.10 13.19 11.00
CA GLU A 414 23.87 14.44 10.99
C GLU A 414 23.64 15.24 12.28
N GLY A 415 24.47 16.25 12.54
CA GLY A 415 24.39 17.05 13.78
C GLY A 415 23.07 17.82 13.95
N ASP A 416 22.36 18.10 12.86
CA ASP A 416 21.04 18.73 12.85
C ASP A 416 19.87 17.73 12.97
N GLY A 417 20.17 16.42 13.08
CA GLY A 417 19.19 15.34 13.15
C GLY A 417 18.79 14.76 11.80
N THR A 418 19.24 15.32 10.68
CA THR A 418 18.95 14.76 9.35
C THR A 418 19.46 13.33 9.23
N ILE A 419 18.62 12.43 8.72
CA ILE A 419 18.97 11.03 8.55
C ILE A 419 19.46 10.81 7.12
N ILE A 420 20.70 10.35 6.97
CA ILE A 420 21.29 10.01 5.67
C ILE A 420 21.15 8.52 5.44
N LEU A 421 20.33 8.12 4.46
CA LEU A 421 20.12 6.72 4.10
C LEU A 421 21.29 6.20 3.27
N LEU A 422 21.81 5.03 3.65
CA LEU A 422 22.96 4.37 3.05
C LEU A 422 22.57 3.09 2.27
N GLY A 423 21.28 2.80 2.19
CA GLY A 423 20.74 1.57 1.62
C GLY A 423 20.71 0.42 2.63
N ARG A 424 20.54 -0.82 2.15
CA ARG A 424 20.42 -1.99 3.03
C ARG A 424 21.78 -2.55 3.45
N ARG A 425 21.82 -3.30 4.55
CA ARG A 425 23.08 -3.87 5.09
C ARG A 425 23.96 -4.58 4.06
N GLY A 426 23.36 -5.29 3.10
CA GLY A 426 24.10 -5.99 2.04
C GLY A 426 24.70 -5.07 0.96
N SER A 427 24.16 -3.86 0.77
CA SER A 427 24.67 -2.88 -0.19
C SER A 427 25.70 -1.92 0.40
N VAL A 428 25.75 -1.78 1.73
CA VAL A 428 26.76 -0.96 2.42
C VAL A 428 28.10 -1.71 2.43
N SER A 429 28.92 -1.43 1.41
CA SER A 429 30.27 -1.96 1.31
C SER A 429 31.22 -1.18 2.21
N GLY A 430 31.49 -1.70 3.41
CA GLY A 430 32.61 -1.30 4.25
C GLY A 430 32.24 -0.59 5.56
N GLY A 431 32.73 -1.13 6.68
CA GLY A 431 32.94 -0.35 7.90
C GLY A 431 32.02 -0.61 9.09
N VAL A 432 31.68 -1.87 9.42
CA VAL A 432 31.30 -2.21 10.81
C VAL A 432 32.37 -3.15 11.35
N GLY A 433 33.13 -2.66 12.34
CA GLY A 433 34.39 -3.24 12.80
C GLY A 433 34.23 -4.60 13.46
N GLY A 434 34.84 -5.61 12.84
CA GLY A 434 35.23 -6.86 13.48
C GLY A 434 36.69 -7.17 13.16
N ARG A 435 37.61 -6.94 14.10
CA ARG A 435 38.96 -7.51 14.01
C ARG A 435 38.83 -9.02 14.13
N GLY A 436 39.00 -9.76 13.03
CA GLY A 436 38.96 -11.21 13.05
C GLY A 436 39.39 -11.87 11.73
N ARG A 437 40.71 -12.12 11.62
CA ARG A 437 41.40 -13.11 10.77
C ARG A 437 41.01 -13.20 9.27
N ARG A 438 41.95 -12.77 8.42
CA ARG A 438 42.06 -13.24 7.02
C ARG A 438 42.21 -14.77 6.97
N PRO A 439 41.50 -15.47 6.07
CA PRO A 439 42.01 -16.69 5.47
C PRO A 439 42.86 -16.34 4.24
N SER A 440 44.01 -16.98 4.16
CA SER A 440 44.97 -16.94 3.06
C SER A 440 44.43 -17.57 1.77
N ASN A 441 44.65 -16.86 0.66
CA ASN A 441 44.81 -17.28 -0.74
C ASN A 441 44.30 -18.66 -1.21
N GLY A 442 43.48 -18.65 -2.27
CA GLY A 442 43.45 -19.76 -3.22
C GLY A 442 42.34 -19.71 -4.27
N ARG A 443 42.69 -19.21 -5.47
CA ARG A 443 42.02 -19.36 -6.79
C ARG A 443 40.98 -18.31 -7.16
N GLY A 444 41.31 -17.58 -8.21
CA GLY A 444 40.56 -16.45 -8.74
C GLY A 444 39.30 -16.85 -9.49
N VAL A 445 38.31 -15.98 -9.38
CA VAL A 445 37.23 -15.79 -10.34
C VAL A 445 37.07 -14.28 -10.49
N GLN A 446 37.03 -13.81 -11.73
CA GLN A 446 36.82 -12.41 -12.11
C GLN A 446 35.60 -11.81 -11.41
N ALA A 447 35.77 -10.63 -10.82
CA ALA A 447 34.66 -9.80 -10.35
C ALA A 447 33.85 -9.26 -11.55
N PRO A 448 32.52 -9.38 -11.56
CA PRO A 448 31.70 -8.55 -12.43
C PRO A 448 31.60 -7.14 -11.82
N ARG A 449 31.88 -6.15 -12.66
CA ARG A 449 31.59 -4.74 -12.43
C ARG A 449 30.09 -4.50 -12.51
N GLY A 450 29.56 -3.63 -11.64
CA GLY A 450 28.26 -2.96 -11.83
C GLY A 450 27.08 -3.59 -11.08
N ALA A 451 27.06 -3.49 -9.75
CA ALA A 451 25.88 -3.76 -8.93
C ALA A 451 25.18 -2.43 -8.63
N ALA A 452 24.22 -2.07 -9.47
CA ALA A 452 23.28 -0.97 -9.25
C ALA A 452 21.98 -1.28 -10.02
N GLU A 453 21.33 -2.42 -9.71
CA GLU A 453 20.02 -2.77 -10.25
C GLU A 453 19.48 -3.94 -9.41
N ALA A 454 18.75 -3.61 -8.35
CA ALA A 454 17.99 -4.58 -7.57
C ALA A 454 16.72 -3.89 -7.07
N ASN A 455 15.87 -3.47 -8.00
CA ASN A 455 14.53 -2.96 -7.73
C ASN A 455 13.70 -3.00 -9.01
N VAL A 456 13.36 -4.20 -9.48
CA VAL A 456 12.29 -4.39 -10.47
C VAL A 456 11.67 -5.75 -10.19
N ALA A 457 10.48 -5.77 -9.57
CA ALA A 457 9.53 -6.81 -9.92
C ALA A 457 9.27 -6.60 -11.42
N HIS A 458 9.60 -7.59 -12.25
CA HIS A 458 9.42 -7.50 -13.70
C HIS A 458 7.98 -7.03 -14.02
N VAL A 459 7.84 -5.77 -14.37
CA VAL A 459 6.69 -5.27 -15.13
C VAL A 459 6.97 -5.69 -16.56
N SER A 460 6.55 -6.90 -16.92
CA SER A 460 6.45 -7.29 -18.32
C SER A 460 5.21 -6.62 -18.90
N PRO A 461 5.31 -5.92 -20.05
CA PRO A 461 4.15 -5.42 -20.76
C PRO A 461 3.50 -6.59 -21.49
N VAL A 462 2.24 -6.89 -21.16
CA VAL A 462 1.27 -7.49 -22.08
C VAL A 462 -0.08 -6.86 -21.81
#